data_AF-A0A4V3GXP2-F1
#
_entry.id   AF-A0A4V3GXP2-F1
#
_cell.length_a   1.000
_cell.length_b   1.000
_cell.length_c   1.000
_cell.angle_alpha   90.00
_cell.angle_beta   90.00
_cell.angle_gamma   90.00
#
_symmetry.space_group_name_H-M   'P 1'
#
loop_
_entity.id
_entity.type
_entity.pdbx_description
1 polymer ?
#
loop_
_entity_poly.entity_id
_entity_poly.type
_entity_poly.pdbx_seq_one_letter_code
_entity_poly.pdbx_strand_id
1 'polypeptide(L)'
;MGIVVDSKKAKKSPCKCIITGDPNKPEDRLCFSKGIVGALSDEQELEYCTDILAIETSKKFADRINRFRTLGDILDICLESEEKDFLGCIESQARNLKSGK
;
A
#
# COMPACT_ATOMS: atom_id res chain seq x y z
N MET A 1 -8.19 2.91 0.42
CA MET A 1 -8.68 3.91 -0.55
C MET A 1 -8.77 5.27 0.13
N GLY A 2 -8.43 6.36 -0.57
CA GLY A 2 -8.48 7.73 -0.06
C GLY A 2 -9.86 8.36 -0.18
N ILE A 3 -10.16 9.36 0.64
CA ILE A 3 -11.43 10.09 0.62
C ILE A 3 -11.28 11.33 -0.24
N VAL A 4 -12.07 11.44 -1.31
CA VAL A 4 -12.06 12.61 -2.19
C VAL A 4 -12.78 13.77 -1.50
N VAL A 5 -12.05 14.87 -1.27
CA VAL A 5 -12.58 16.10 -0.65
C VAL A 5 -12.65 17.26 -1.64
N ASP A 6 -11.81 17.25 -2.68
CA ASP A 6 -11.82 18.23 -3.78
C ASP A 6 -11.33 17.56 -5.07
N SER A 7 -12.27 16.98 -5.82
CA SER A 7 -11.99 16.24 -7.06
C SER A 7 -11.35 17.13 -8.14
N LYS A 8 -11.76 18.40 -8.25
CA LYS A 8 -11.21 19.33 -9.25
C LYS A 8 -9.74 19.64 -8.95
N LYS A 9 -9.39 19.84 -7.69
CA LYS A 9 -8.01 20.05 -7.26
C LYS A 9 -7.17 18.79 -7.42
N ALA A 10 -7.75 17.62 -7.11
CA ALA A 10 -7.07 16.34 -7.23
C ALA A 10 -6.66 16.05 -8.68
N LYS A 11 -7.53 16.32 -9.66
CA LYS A 11 -7.24 16.11 -11.10
C LYS A 11 -6.26 17.10 -11.71
N LYS A 12 -6.03 18.25 -11.06
CA LYS A 12 -5.13 19.31 -11.56
C LYS A 12 -3.77 19.33 -10.87
N SER A 13 -3.61 18.55 -9.81
CA SER A 13 -2.40 18.56 -8.99
C SER A 13 -1.58 17.32 -9.30
N PRO A 14 -0.24 17.44 -9.40
CA PRO A 14 0.59 16.26 -9.55
C PRO A 14 0.48 15.37 -8.31
N CYS A 15 0.40 14.06 -8.53
CA CYS A 15 0.46 13.07 -7.47
C CYS A 15 1.88 12.98 -6.92
N LYS A 16 2.01 12.81 -5.62
CA LYS A 16 3.27 12.43 -4.97
C LYS A 16 3.24 10.95 -4.69
N CYS A 17 4.15 10.21 -5.30
CA CYS A 17 4.21 8.76 -5.17
C CYS A 17 5.50 8.34 -4.49
N ILE A 18 5.36 7.69 -3.34
CA ILE A 18 6.46 7.15 -2.57
C ILE A 18 6.79 5.77 -3.16
N ILE A 19 8.00 5.60 -3.70
CA ILE A 19 8.41 4.36 -4.35
C ILE A 19 9.04 3.43 -3.31
N THR A 20 8.53 2.20 -3.25
CA THR A 20 8.94 1.15 -2.29
C THR A 20 9.47 -0.12 -2.96
N GLY A 21 9.33 -0.23 -4.29
CA GLY A 21 9.78 -1.33 -5.12
C GLY A 21 9.91 -0.89 -6.58
N ASP A 22 9.27 -1.60 -7.51
CA ASP A 22 9.20 -1.21 -8.92
C ASP A 22 8.26 -0.01 -9.13
N PRO A 23 8.73 1.14 -9.66
CA PRO A 23 7.88 2.33 -9.84
C PRO A 23 6.73 2.13 -10.84
N ASN A 24 6.80 1.12 -11.70
CA ASN A 24 5.77 0.83 -12.69
C ASN A 24 4.61 0.01 -12.13
N LYS A 25 4.78 -0.60 -10.96
CA LYS A 25 3.79 -1.45 -10.30
C LYS A 25 3.01 -0.63 -9.26
N PRO A 26 1.68 -0.51 -9.37
CA PRO A 26 0.85 0.19 -8.39
C PRO A 26 1.07 -0.32 -6.96
N GLU A 27 1.20 -1.64 -6.79
CA GLU A 27 1.43 -2.28 -5.49
C GLU A 27 2.75 -1.86 -4.82
N ASP A 28 3.73 -1.42 -5.60
CA ASP A 28 5.07 -1.03 -5.14
C ASP A 28 5.22 0.50 -4.93
N ARG A 29 4.13 1.24 -5.05
CA ARG A 29 4.09 2.67 -4.75
C ARG A 29 2.93 3.04 -3.83
N LEU A 30 3.04 4.23 -3.23
CA LEU A 30 1.97 4.83 -2.42
C LEU A 30 1.79 6.26 -2.89
N CYS A 31 0.68 6.52 -3.59
CA CYS A 31 0.40 7.83 -4.18
C CYS A 31 -0.57 8.66 -3.34
N PHE A 32 -0.36 9.98 -3.38
CA PHE A 32 -1.15 11.00 -2.70
C PHE A 32 -1.43 12.15 -3.66
N SER A 33 -2.67 12.66 -3.67
CA SER A 33 -3.05 13.84 -4.46
C SER A 33 -3.64 14.95 -3.58
N LYS A 34 -3.44 16.20 -3.97
CA LYS A 34 -4.03 17.35 -3.27
C LYS A 34 -5.54 17.36 -3.53
N GLY A 35 -6.34 17.24 -2.48
CA GLY A 35 -7.81 17.13 -2.61
C GLY A 35 -8.33 15.72 -2.37
N ILE A 36 -7.44 14.79 -2.02
CA ILE A 36 -7.77 13.47 -1.48
C ILE A 36 -7.09 13.33 -0.12
N VAL A 37 -7.82 12.85 0.88
CA VAL A 37 -7.30 12.55 2.22
C VAL A 37 -6.98 11.06 2.28
N GLY A 38 -5.71 10.74 2.55
CA GLY A 38 -5.19 9.37 2.58
C GLY A 38 -4.47 8.97 1.28
N ALA A 39 -3.97 7.73 1.26
CA ALA A 39 -3.35 7.14 0.07
C ALA A 39 -4.42 6.75 -0.96
N LEU A 40 -4.11 6.95 -2.23
CA LEU A 40 -4.99 6.59 -3.35
C LEU A 40 -5.07 5.06 -3.46
N SER A 41 -6.22 4.53 -3.89
CA SER A 41 -6.29 3.17 -4.45
C SER A 41 -5.79 3.16 -5.89
N ASP A 42 -5.54 1.97 -6.44
CA ASP A 42 -5.11 1.81 -7.83
C ASP A 42 -6.09 2.47 -8.81
N GLU A 43 -7.40 2.36 -8.58
CA GLU A 43 -8.41 3.02 -9.42
C GLU A 43 -8.33 4.55 -9.29
N GLN A 44 -8.07 5.06 -8.08
CA GLN A 44 -7.92 6.49 -7.87
C GLN A 44 -6.62 7.02 -8.48
N GLU A 45 -5.54 6.23 -8.51
CA GLU A 45 -4.32 6.61 -9.23
C GLU A 45 -4.61 6.77 -10.72
N LEU A 46 -5.32 5.83 -11.33
CA LEU A 46 -5.72 5.89 -12.74
C LEU A 46 -6.61 7.10 -13.04
N GLU A 47 -7.50 7.48 -12.10
CA GLU A 47 -8.42 8.61 -12.32
C GLU A 47 -7.76 9.97 -12.06
N TYR A 48 -6.89 10.09 -11.06
CA TYR A 48 -6.45 11.38 -10.53
C TYR A 48 -4.99 11.72 -10.81
N CYS A 49 -4.12 10.74 -11.10
CA CYS A 49 -2.69 10.97 -11.28
C CYS A 49 -2.32 11.19 -12.74
N THR A 50 -2.58 12.39 -13.26
CA THR A 50 -2.13 12.79 -14.60
C THR A 50 -0.61 12.97 -14.67
N ASP A 51 -0.01 13.45 -13.57
CA ASP A 51 1.43 13.62 -13.41
C ASP A 51 1.88 12.98 -12.11
N ILE A 52 3.04 12.30 -12.14
CA ILE A 52 3.62 11.62 -10.98
C ILE A 52 4.96 12.26 -10.62
N LEU A 53 5.05 12.74 -9.38
CA LEU A 53 6.29 13.09 -8.71
C LEU A 53 6.76 11.88 -7.91
N ALA A 54 7.67 11.11 -8.49
CA ALA A 54 8.27 9.96 -7.84
C ALA A 54 9.23 10.44 -6.72
N ILE A 55 9.06 9.87 -5.53
CA ILE A 55 9.89 10.12 -4.38
C ILE A 55 10.59 8.80 -4.05
N GLU A 56 11.88 8.73 -4.37
CA GLU A 56 12.71 7.59 -3.97
C GLU A 56 12.83 7.53 -2.45
N THR A 57 12.82 6.32 -1.91
CA THR A 57 12.94 6.11 -0.47
C THR A 57 14.18 5.30 -0.12
N SER A 58 14.65 5.48 1.12
CA SER A 58 15.70 4.61 1.64
C SER A 58 15.22 3.16 1.70
N LYS A 59 16.13 2.21 1.46
CA LYS A 59 15.86 0.77 1.61
C LYS A 59 15.20 0.43 2.95
N LYS A 60 15.64 1.06 4.05
CA LYS A 60 15.06 0.85 5.39
C LYS A 60 13.59 1.26 5.47
N PHE A 61 13.19 2.33 4.78
CA PHE A 61 11.81 2.77 4.73
C PHE A 61 10.97 1.83 3.85
N ALA A 62 11.47 1.48 2.66
CA ALA A 62 10.83 0.49 1.78
C ALA A 62 10.61 -0.85 2.50
N ASP A 63 11.63 -1.38 3.19
CA ASP A 63 11.55 -2.59 4.00
C ASP A 63 10.48 -2.49 5.10
N ARG A 64 10.33 -1.31 5.72
CA ARG A 64 9.31 -1.08 6.75
C ARG A 64 7.90 -1.12 6.16
N ILE A 65 7.67 -0.48 5.01
CA ILE A 65 6.36 -0.53 4.33
C ILE A 65 6.05 -1.95 3.86
N ASN A 66 7.02 -2.65 3.28
CA ASN A 66 6.83 -4.02 2.82
C ASN A 66 6.47 -4.98 3.96
N ARG A 67 7.03 -4.79 5.16
CA ARG A 67 6.60 -5.55 6.36
C ARG A 67 5.13 -5.31 6.71
N PHE A 68 4.62 -4.10 6.57
CA PHE A 68 3.21 -3.81 6.81
C PHE A 68 2.32 -4.44 5.74
N ARG A 69 2.73 -4.45 4.47
CA ARG A 69 2.01 -5.16 3.40
C ARG A 69 1.92 -6.65 3.69
N THR A 70 3.05 -7.28 3.97
CA THR A 70 3.09 -8.71 4.34
C THR A 70 2.20 -9.03 5.53
N LEU A 71 2.14 -8.15 6.54
CA LEU A 71 1.22 -8.35 7.66
C LEU A 71 -0.24 -8.25 7.20
N GLY A 72 -0.58 -7.32 6.31
CA GLY A 72 -1.90 -7.25 5.68
C GLY A 72 -2.28 -8.55 4.97
N ASP A 73 -1.38 -9.09 4.14
CA ASP A 73 -1.62 -10.34 3.41
C ASP A 73 -1.90 -11.52 4.38
N ILE A 74 -1.15 -11.58 5.49
CA ILE A 74 -1.39 -12.60 6.54
C ILE A 74 -2.77 -12.42 7.19
N LEU A 75 -3.16 -11.17 7.47
CA LEU A 75 -4.46 -10.88 8.08
C LEU A 75 -5.59 -11.32 7.15
N ASP A 76 -5.49 -11.05 5.85
CA ASP A 76 -6.50 -11.45 4.87
C ASP A 76 -6.64 -12.98 4.82
N ILE A 77 -5.51 -13.72 4.77
CA ILE A 77 -5.52 -15.19 4.82
C ILE A 77 -6.21 -15.70 6.10
N CYS A 78 -5.88 -15.14 7.25
CA CYS A 78 -6.40 -15.60 8.53
C CYS A 78 -7.86 -15.20 8.76
N LEU A 79 -8.31 -14.07 8.20
CA LEU A 79 -9.72 -13.65 8.24
C LEU A 79 -10.62 -14.56 7.40
N GLU A 80 -10.09 -15.09 6.29
CA GLU A 80 -10.81 -16.03 5.41
C GLU A 80 -10.70 -17.49 5.86
N SER A 81 -9.80 -17.79 6.80
CA SER A 81 -9.61 -19.15 7.30
C SER A 81 -10.77 -19.60 8.19
N GLU A 82 -11.09 -20.90 8.14
CA GLU A 82 -12.05 -21.52 9.09
C GLU A 82 -11.46 -21.70 10.50
N GLU A 83 -10.21 -21.27 10.73
CA GLU A 83 -9.58 -21.37 12.05
C GLU A 83 -10.28 -20.44 13.06
N LYS A 84 -10.68 -21.01 14.20
CA LYS A 84 -11.28 -20.24 15.30
C LYS A 84 -10.25 -19.39 16.05
N ASP A 85 -8.96 -19.75 15.95
CA ASP A 85 -7.87 -19.04 16.59
C ASP A 85 -7.14 -18.14 15.59
N PHE A 86 -7.70 -16.96 15.39
CA PHE A 86 -7.13 -15.94 14.50
C PHE A 86 -5.69 -15.55 14.87
N LEU A 87 -5.39 -15.44 16.17
CA LEU A 87 -4.04 -15.08 16.63
C LEU A 87 -3.05 -16.21 16.38
N GLY A 88 -3.46 -17.46 16.62
CA GLY A 88 -2.70 -18.66 16.27
C GLY A 88 -2.36 -18.71 14.78
N CYS A 89 -3.33 -18.42 13.91
CA CYS A 89 -3.10 -18.33 12.46
C CYS A 89 -2.05 -17.26 12.11
N ILE A 90 -2.17 -16.04 12.64
CA ILE A 90 -1.20 -14.96 12.39
C ILE A 90 0.21 -15.38 12.80
N GLU A 91 0.37 -15.93 14.01
CA GLU A 91 1.69 -16.38 14.48
C GLU A 91 2.30 -17.45 13.59
N SER A 92 1.49 -18.42 13.16
CA SER A 92 1.92 -19.50 12.26
C SER A 92 2.40 -18.93 10.92
N GLN A 93 1.59 -18.10 10.27
CA GLN A 93 1.93 -17.47 8.98
C GLN A 93 3.17 -16.57 9.10
N ALA A 94 3.28 -15.77 10.16
CA ALA A 94 4.42 -14.90 10.39
C ALA A 94 5.73 -15.68 10.64
N ARG A 95 5.67 -16.88 11.24
CA ARG A 95 6.84 -17.75 11.41
C ARG A 95 7.27 -18.39 10.09
N ASN A 96 6.33 -18.88 9.28
CA ASN A 96 6.62 -19.49 7.98
C ASN A 96 7.37 -18.52 7.04
N LEU A 97 7.03 -17.23 7.09
CA LEU A 97 7.71 -16.18 6.32
C LEU A 97 9.14 -15.88 6.79
N LYS A 98 9.48 -16.14 8.06
CA LYS A 98 10.85 -16.03 8.57
C LYS A 98 11.71 -17.24 8.20
N SER A 99 11.10 -18.41 8.04
CA SER A 99 11.79 -19.67 7.73
C SER A 99 12.09 -19.87 6.24
N GLY A 100 11.45 -19.10 5.34
CA GLY A 100 11.68 -19.13 3.90
C GLY A 100 12.65 -18.07 3.36
N LYS A 101 13.39 -17.36 4.24
CA LYS A 101 14.43 -16.39 3.89
C LYS A 101 15.82 -16.89 4.25
#